data_AF-A0A1I7KPJ5-F1
#
_entry.id   AF-A0A1I7KPJ5-F1
#
_cell.length_a   1.000
_cell.length_b   1.000
_cell.length_c   1.000
_cell.angle_alpha   90.00
_cell.angle_beta   90.00
_cell.angle_gamma   90.00
#
_symmetry.space_group_name_H-M   'P 1'
#
loop_
_entity.id
_entity.type
_entity.pdbx_description
1 polymer ?
#
loop_
_entity_poly.entity_id
_entity_poly.type
_entity_poly.pdbx_seq_one_letter_code
_entity_poly.pdbx_strand_id
1 'polypeptide(L)'
;MALDRHAASFPVYKGLQQPVVFKTLKGRYIYWGLASVLAGFLAAVILSVTVNFLMGFLGLLAVSFSGLLYTNSRQKKGLHDKTKSNGVYIIPARFNGAVGARRSR
;
A
#
# COMPACT_ATOMS: atom_id res chain seq x y z
N MET A 1 50.94 21.87 0.28
CA MET A 1 49.61 22.46 0.53
C MET A 1 48.67 21.87 -0.52
N ALA A 2 48.15 20.68 -0.26
CA ALA A 2 47.29 19.95 -1.18
C ALA A 2 45.86 20.46 -1.00
N LEU A 3 45.26 20.98 -2.07
CA LEU A 3 43.85 21.34 -2.09
C LEU A 3 43.02 20.07 -2.31
N ASP A 4 42.64 19.45 -1.21
CA ASP A 4 41.55 18.49 -1.14
C ASP A 4 40.26 19.21 -1.54
N ARG A 5 39.97 19.16 -2.83
CA ARG A 5 38.66 19.51 -3.36
C ARG A 5 37.66 18.50 -2.80
N HIS A 6 37.08 18.84 -1.65
CA HIS A 6 35.83 18.24 -1.20
C HIS A 6 34.79 18.54 -2.27
N ALA A 7 34.66 17.60 -3.22
CA ALA A 7 33.55 17.52 -4.14
C ALA A 7 32.28 17.72 -3.33
N ALA A 8 31.51 18.75 -3.67
CA ALA A 8 30.24 19.08 -3.05
C ALA A 8 29.42 17.79 -2.94
N SER A 9 29.38 17.24 -1.73
CA SER A 9 28.67 16.00 -1.45
C SER A 9 27.19 16.36 -1.45
N PHE A 10 26.56 16.23 -2.62
CA PHE A 10 25.12 16.38 -2.72
C PHE A 10 24.49 15.37 -1.76
N PRO A 11 23.49 15.78 -0.95
CA PRO A 11 22.77 14.84 -0.10
C PRO A 11 22.02 13.88 -1.02
N VAL A 12 22.64 12.73 -1.29
CA VAL A 12 22.01 11.63 -2.01
C VAL A 12 20.86 11.18 -1.12
N TYR A 13 19.64 11.46 -1.58
CA TYR A 13 18.43 10.96 -0.95
C TYR A 13 18.54 9.44 -0.98
N LYS A 14 18.89 8.83 0.15
CA LYS A 14 18.80 7.37 0.32
C LYS A 14 17.34 7.06 0.04
N GLY A 15 17.07 6.37 -1.08
CA GLY A 15 15.72 6.10 -1.55
C GLY A 15 14.83 5.65 -0.40
N LEU A 16 13.59 6.14 -0.38
CA LEU A 16 12.59 5.88 0.64
C LEU A 16 12.72 4.43 1.12
N GLN A 17 13.02 4.23 2.41
CA GLN A 17 13.12 2.90 3.02
C GLN A 17 11.97 2.04 2.49
N GLN A 18 12.29 0.85 1.99
CA GLN A 18 11.27 0.00 1.37
C GLN A 18 10.12 -0.12 2.36
N PRO A 19 8.92 0.41 2.01
CA PRO A 19 7.81 0.37 2.93
C PRO A 19 7.53 -1.08 3.29
N VAL A 20 6.95 -1.31 4.46
CA VAL A 20 6.62 -2.64 5.00
C VAL A 20 5.56 -3.30 4.11
N VAL A 21 6.01 -3.78 2.97
CA VAL A 21 5.30 -4.61 2.02
C VAL A 21 5.90 -5.99 2.25
N PHE A 22 5.27 -6.76 3.13
CA PHE A 22 5.52 -8.19 3.11
C PHE A 22 5.18 -8.67 1.69
N LYS A 23 6.03 -9.53 1.11
CA LYS A 23 5.98 -9.94 -0.32
C LYS A 23 4.57 -10.29 -0.85
N THR A 24 3.62 -10.67 0.03
CA THR A 24 2.24 -11.03 -0.32
C THR A 24 1.18 -9.98 0.09
N LEU A 25 1.39 -9.15 1.12
CA LEU A 25 0.35 -8.25 1.66
C LEU A 25 0.82 -6.80 1.80
N LYS A 26 0.06 -5.87 1.22
CA LYS A 26 0.34 -4.43 1.28
C LYS A 26 -0.14 -3.84 2.62
N GLY A 27 0.75 -3.19 3.37
CA GLY A 27 0.51 -2.38 4.59
C GLY A 27 -0.89 -2.48 5.22
N ARG A 28 -1.83 -1.59 4.83
CA ARG A 28 -3.21 -1.51 5.37
C ARG A 28 -3.96 -2.85 5.41
N TYR A 29 -3.70 -3.74 4.46
CA TYR A 29 -4.38 -5.03 4.34
C TYR A 29 -3.82 -6.10 5.28
N ILE A 30 -2.66 -5.89 5.90
CA ILE A 30 -2.11 -6.78 6.92
C ILE A 30 -3.05 -6.82 8.13
N TYR A 31 -3.62 -5.68 8.51
CA TYR A 31 -4.61 -5.59 9.58
C TYR A 31 -5.87 -6.40 9.29
N TRP A 32 -6.38 -6.32 8.05
CA TRP A 32 -7.54 -7.12 7.61
C TRP A 32 -7.25 -8.62 7.60
N GLY A 33 -6.05 -9.01 7.15
CA GLY A 33 -5.60 -10.41 7.20
C GLY A 33 -5.51 -10.91 8.64
N LEU A 34 -4.84 -10.18 9.53
CA LEU A 34 -4.73 -10.55 10.94
C LEU A 34 -6.11 -10.63 11.62
N ALA A 35 -6.97 -9.65 11.38
CA ALA A 35 -8.33 -9.63 11.91
C ALA A 35 -9.13 -10.86 11.44
N SER A 36 -8.99 -11.29 10.18
CA SER A 36 -9.68 -12.47 9.68
C SER A 36 -9.24 -13.78 10.36
N VAL A 37 -7.94 -13.92 10.66
CA VAL A 37 -7.41 -15.09 11.35
C VAL A 37 -7.89 -15.12 12.81
N LEU A 38 -7.83 -13.98 13.50
CA LEU A 38 -8.30 -13.87 14.89
C LEU A 38 -9.81 -14.11 14.99
N ALA A 39 -10.60 -13.55 14.07
CA ALA A 39 -12.04 -13.77 14.01
C ALA A 39 -12.37 -15.24 13.71
N GLY A 40 -11.63 -15.88 12.78
CA GLY A 40 -11.78 -17.30 12.48
C GLY A 40 -11.47 -18.18 13.69
N PHE A 41 -10.42 -17.85 14.45
CA PHE A 41 -10.08 -18.56 15.68
C PHE A 41 -11.18 -18.43 16.73
N LEU A 42 -11.69 -17.22 16.97
CA LEU A 42 -12.79 -17.00 17.91
C LEU A 42 -14.06 -17.78 17.49
N ALA A 43 -14.43 -17.70 16.21
CA ALA A 43 -15.59 -18.40 15.68
C ALA A 43 -15.43 -19.92 15.80
N ALA A 44 -14.23 -20.45 15.56
CA ALA A 44 -13.93 -21.86 15.70
C ALA A 44 -14.11 -22.35 17.13
N VAL A 45 -13.64 -21.59 18.13
CA VAL A 45 -13.81 -21.92 19.55
C VAL A 45 -15.30 -21.97 19.90
N ILE A 46 -16.08 -20.95 19.52
CA ILE A 46 -17.51 -20.87 19.81
C ILE A 46 -18.28 -22.04 19.16
N LEU A 47 -18.01 -22.31 17.88
CA LEU A 47 -18.66 -23.40 17.14
C LEU A 47 -18.26 -24.78 17.67
N SER A 48 -17.01 -24.94 18.08
CA SER A 48 -16.51 -26.18 18.65
C SER A 48 -17.19 -26.51 19.98
N VAL A 49 -17.44 -25.50 20.81
CA VAL A 49 -18.11 -25.67 22.12
C VAL A 49 -19.61 -25.90 21.95
N THR A 50 -20.24 -25.25 20.98
CA THR A 50 -21.71 -25.26 20.81
C THR A 50 -22.21 -26.47 20.03
N VAL A 51 -21.46 -26.93 19.02
CA VAL A 51 -21.90 -27.98 18.09
C VAL A 51 -21.02 -29.22 18.21
N ASN A 52 -19.79 -29.14 17.69
CA ASN A 52 -18.79 -30.20 17.74
C ASN A 52 -17.45 -29.69 17.19
N PHE A 53 -16.36 -30.37 17.51
CA PHE A 53 -15.00 -30.02 17.05
C PHE A 53 -14.87 -29.90 15.53
N LEU A 54 -15.51 -30.80 14.78
CA LEU A 54 -15.48 -30.79 13.31
C LEU A 54 -16.10 -29.50 12.74
N MET A 55 -17.18 -29.00 13.35
CA MET A 55 -17.82 -27.76 12.94
C MET A 55 -16.98 -26.53 13.29
N GLY A 56 -16.26 -26.58 14.41
CA GLY A 56 -15.26 -25.57 14.76
C GLY A 56 -14.13 -25.50 13.72
N PHE A 57 -13.62 -26.65 13.29
CA PHE A 57 -12.57 -26.73 12.25
C PHE A 57 -13.06 -26.21 10.89
N LEU A 58 -14.24 -26.63 10.45
CA LEU A 58 -14.84 -26.13 9.21
C LEU A 58 -15.12 -24.62 9.29
N GLY A 59 -15.58 -24.13 10.45
CA GLY A 59 -15.78 -22.71 10.71
C GLY A 59 -14.49 -21.91 10.62
N LEU A 60 -13.40 -22.42 11.20
CA LEU A 60 -12.07 -21.80 11.10
C LEU A 60 -11.64 -21.64 9.64
N LEU A 61 -11.74 -22.71 8.86
CA LEU A 61 -11.39 -22.70 7.44
C LEU A 61 -12.26 -21.73 6.66
N ALA A 62 -13.59 -21.80 6.83
CA ALA A 62 -14.53 -20.94 6.10
C ALA A 62 -14.28 -19.45 6.38
N VAL A 63 -14.12 -19.06 7.64
CA VAL A 63 -13.90 -17.66 8.03
C VAL A 63 -12.51 -17.18 7.59
N SER A 64 -11.47 -17.99 7.78
CA SER A 64 -10.10 -17.61 7.39
C SER A 64 -9.96 -17.50 5.87
N PHE A 65 -10.49 -18.46 5.10
CA PHE A 65 -10.44 -18.42 3.64
C PHE A 65 -11.26 -17.25 3.08
N SER A 66 -12.48 -17.05 3.56
CA SER A 66 -13.31 -15.93 3.10
C SER A 66 -12.66 -14.57 3.39
N GLY A 67 -12.07 -14.39 4.58
CA GLY A 67 -11.35 -13.17 4.94
C GLY A 67 -10.08 -12.93 4.11
N LEU A 68 -9.32 -13.98 3.81
CA LEU A 68 -8.16 -13.89 2.92
C LEU A 68 -8.55 -13.59 1.47
N LEU A 69 -9.60 -14.24 0.94
CA LEU A 69 -10.12 -13.99 -0.41
C LEU A 69 -10.66 -12.55 -0.54
N TYR A 70 -11.35 -12.06 0.49
CA TYR A 70 -11.81 -10.68 0.57
C TYR A 70 -10.64 -9.70 0.52
N THR A 71 -9.61 -9.95 1.33
CA THR A 71 -8.43 -9.10 1.41
C THR A 71 -7.65 -9.07 0.09
N ASN A 72 -7.46 -10.23 -0.56
CA ASN A 72 -6.82 -10.33 -1.87
C ASN A 72 -7.61 -9.56 -2.94
N SER A 73 -8.94 -9.72 -2.96
CA SER A 73 -9.81 -8.99 -3.88
C SER A 73 -9.73 -7.48 -3.69
N ARG A 74 -9.58 -7.00 -2.45
CA ARG A 74 -9.40 -5.57 -2.16
C ARG A 74 -8.01 -5.06 -2.54
N GLN A 75 -6.95 -5.86 -2.35
CA GLN A 75 -5.59 -5.50 -2.76
C GLN A 75 -5.44 -5.21 -4.25
N LYS A 76 -6.23 -5.90 -5.09
CA LYS A 76 -6.28 -5.68 -6.55
C LYS A 76 -6.82 -4.29 -6.92
N LYS A 77 -7.63 -3.65 -6.06
CA LYS A 77 -8.21 -2.33 -6.31
C LYS A 77 -7.26 -1.16 -6.00
N GLY A 78 -6.10 -1.43 -5.42
CA GLY A 78 -5.11 -0.42 -5.02
C GLY A 78 -5.00 -0.28 -3.50
N LEU A 79 -3.96 0.42 -3.05
CA LEU A 79 -3.71 0.63 -1.61
C LEU A 79 -4.41 1.89 -1.08
N HIS A 80 -4.52 2.91 -1.92
CA HIS A 80 -5.21 4.15 -1.63
C HIS A 80 -6.44 4.26 -2.50
N ASP A 81 -7.55 4.65 -1.88
CA ASP A 81 -8.74 5.06 -2.62
C ASP A 81 -8.38 6.33 -3.41
N LYS A 82 -8.51 6.24 -4.74
CA LYS A 82 -8.28 7.39 -5.61
C LYS A 82 -9.52 8.28 -5.49
N THR A 83 -9.40 9.42 -4.82
CA THR A 83 -10.45 10.42 -4.80
C THR A 83 -10.69 10.90 -6.22
N LYS A 84 -11.81 10.49 -6.82
CA LYS A 84 -12.25 10.99 -8.11
C LYS A 84 -13.22 12.14 -7.85
N SER A 85 -12.74 13.37 -7.92
CA SER A 85 -13.65 14.52 -8.02
C SER A 85 -14.09 14.66 -9.47
N ASN A 86 -15.39 14.68 -9.72
CA ASN A 86 -15.94 15.04 -11.02
C ASN A 86 -15.86 16.56 -11.17
N GLY A 87 -14.93 17.04 -12.01
CA GLY A 87 -14.74 18.46 -12.26
C GLY A 87 -13.98 18.70 -13.57
N VAL A 88 -14.18 19.88 -14.15
CA VAL A 88 -13.43 20.33 -15.34
C VAL A 88 -12.07 20.84 -14.87
N TYR A 89 -11.00 20.12 -15.21
CA TYR A 89 -9.63 20.54 -14.91
C TYR A 89 -9.09 21.39 -16.06
N ILE A 90 -9.00 22.70 -15.87
CA ILE A 90 -8.33 23.60 -16.81
C ILE A 90 -6.84 23.62 -16.43
N ILE A 91 -6.02 22.93 -17.22
CA ILE A 91 -4.57 22.99 -17.10
C ILE A 91 -4.10 24.13 -18.02
N PRO A 92 -3.68 25.29 -17.49
CA PRO A 92 -3.15 26.34 -18.34
C PRO A 92 -1.86 25.84 -18.99
N ALA A 93 -1.83 25.76 -20.32
CA ALA A 93 -0.61 25.50 -21.06
C ALA A 93 0.33 26.70 -20.87
N ARG A 94 1.21 26.62 -19.87
CA ARG A 94 2.31 27.58 -19.72
C ARG A 94 3.36 27.21 -20.75
N PHE A 95 3.11 27.56 -22.01
CA PHE A 95 4.12 27.58 -23.05
C PHE A 95 5.12 28.68 -22.68
N ASN A 96 6.20 28.32 -21.98
CA ASN A 96 7.29 29.24 -21.71
C ASN A 96 8.14 29.35 -22.99
N GLY A 97 7.61 30.05 -24.00
CA GLY A 97 8.29 30.37 -25.26
C GLY A 97 9.36 31.44 -25.13
N ALA A 98 10.02 31.56 -23.97
CA ALA A 98 11.04 32.56 -23.69
C ALA A 98 12.44 31.91 -23.62
N VAL A 99 12.81 31.16 -24.67
CA VAL A 99 14.22 30.80 -24.93
C VAL A 99 14.50 31.17 -26.38
N GLY A 100 14.71 32.47 -26.61
CA GLY A 100 14.90 32.97 -27.97
C GLY A 100 14.88 34.48 -28.11
N ALA A 101 15.51 35.23 -27.20
CA ALA A 101 15.72 36.66 -27.42
C ALA A 101 17.13 37.07 -26.97
N ARG A 102 18.03 37.02 -27.96
CA ARG A 102 19.26 37.82 -28.14
C ARG A 102 19.71 38.71 -26.97
N ARG A 103 21.01 38.61 -26.64
CA ARG A 103 21.92 39.74 -26.87
C ARG A 103 23.38 39.29 -26.93
N SER A 104 23.90 39.21 -28.16
CA SER A 104 25.32 39.45 -28.43
C SER A 104 25.51 40.97 -28.37
N ARG A 105 26.35 41.39 -27.42
CA ARG A 105 27.25 42.54 -27.52
C ARG A 105 28.51 42.16 -26.77
#